data_AF-A0A523HFB6-F1
#
_entry.id   AF-A0A523HFB6-F1
#
_cell.length_a   1.000
_cell.length_b   1.000
_cell.length_c   1.000
_cell.angle_alpha   90.00
_cell.angle_beta   90.00
_cell.angle_gamma   90.00
#
_symmetry.space_group_name_H-M   'P 1'
#
loop_
_entity.id
_entity.type
_entity.pdbx_description
1 polymer ?
#
loop_
_entity_poly.entity_id
_entity_poly.type
_entity_poly.pdbx_seq_one_letter_code
_entity_poly.pdbx_strand_id
1 'polypeptide(L)'
;MVVRRATRLSKSVSIKIKKTVLENRDKIYQEIRQTKELYQLMVKWGSGETLTPEEKALVKSQLLDICKTVPALAIFMVPFGSVLLAILIKFLPFNILPTAFQDTDESKSSR
;
A
#
# COMPACT_ATOMS: atom_id res chain seq x y z
N MET A 1 -19.87 -0.43 -43.83
CA MET A 1 -19.25 0.82 -43.30
C MET A 1 -18.85 0.73 -41.82
N VAL A 2 -19.51 -0.09 -41.00
CA VAL A 2 -19.33 -0.18 -39.52
C VAL A 2 -17.98 -0.79 -39.08
N VAL A 3 -17.53 -1.88 -39.71
CA VAL A 3 -16.25 -2.56 -39.36
C VAL A 3 -15.04 -1.63 -39.49
N ARG A 4 -15.04 -0.75 -40.51
CA ARG A 4 -13.98 0.24 -40.74
C ARG A 4 -13.94 1.38 -39.72
N ARG A 5 -14.98 1.58 -38.91
CA ARG A 5 -15.00 2.55 -37.80
C ARG A 5 -14.47 1.92 -36.51
N ALA A 6 -14.87 0.69 -36.20
CA ALA A 6 -14.39 -0.05 -35.02
C ALA A 6 -12.85 -0.24 -35.03
N THR A 7 -12.27 -0.58 -36.19
CA THR A 7 -10.81 -0.73 -36.32
C THR A 7 -10.05 0.59 -36.18
N ARG A 8 -10.63 1.72 -36.62
CA ARG A 8 -10.04 3.05 -36.41
C ARG A 8 -10.07 3.47 -34.95
N LEU A 9 -11.16 3.20 -34.25
CA LEU A 9 -11.28 3.49 -32.81
C LEU A 9 -10.27 2.67 -32.01
N SER A 10 -10.16 1.37 -32.27
CA SER A 10 -9.15 0.50 -31.63
C SER A 10 -7.71 0.99 -31.87
N LYS A 11 -7.38 1.40 -33.11
CA LYS A 11 -6.07 2.00 -33.42
C LYS A 11 -5.83 3.31 -32.66
N SER A 12 -6.80 4.21 -32.66
CA SER A 12 -6.69 5.51 -31.97
C SER A 12 -6.57 5.35 -30.45
N VAL A 13 -7.29 4.41 -29.85
CA VAL A 13 -7.18 4.08 -28.42
C VAL A 13 -5.80 3.52 -28.12
N SER A 14 -5.29 2.59 -28.93
CA SER A 14 -3.96 1.99 -28.75
C SER A 14 -2.84 3.05 -28.84
N ILE A 15 -2.96 4.02 -29.75
CA ILE A 15 -2.01 5.13 -29.87
C ILE A 15 -2.07 6.03 -28.63
N LYS A 16 -3.27 6.36 -28.14
CA LYS A 16 -3.44 7.16 -26.93
C LYS A 16 -2.87 6.46 -25.70
N ILE A 17 -3.18 5.19 -25.50
CA ILE A 17 -2.64 4.40 -24.38
C ILE A 17 -1.11 4.37 -24.46
N LYS A 18 -0.55 4.05 -25.63
CA LYS A 18 0.91 4.01 -25.83
C LYS A 18 1.55 5.37 -25.50
N LYS A 19 0.94 6.46 -25.94
CA LYS A 19 1.39 7.83 -25.64
C LYS A 19 1.34 8.12 -24.14
N THR A 20 0.21 7.85 -23.48
CA THR A 20 0.04 8.08 -22.04
C THR A 20 1.01 7.24 -21.21
N VAL A 21 1.25 5.98 -21.58
CA VAL A 21 2.23 5.12 -20.92
C VAL A 21 3.66 5.66 -21.10
N LEU A 22 4.03 6.09 -22.32
CA LEU A 22 5.35 6.67 -22.59
C LEU A 22 5.58 7.99 -21.84
N GLU A 23 4.58 8.86 -21.78
CA GLU A 23 4.65 10.15 -21.08
C GLU A 23 4.75 9.99 -19.56
N ASN A 24 4.26 8.88 -19.00
CA ASN A 24 4.30 8.59 -17.57
C ASN A 24 5.33 7.52 -17.19
N ARG A 25 6.19 7.09 -18.12
CA ARG A 25 7.12 5.97 -17.92
C ARG A 25 7.99 6.10 -16.68
N ASP A 26 8.48 7.32 -16.39
CA ASP A 26 9.39 7.57 -15.27
C ASP A 26 8.66 7.45 -13.93
N LYS A 27 7.40 7.92 -13.87
CA LYS A 27 6.52 7.77 -12.71
C LYS A 27 6.17 6.30 -12.49
N ILE A 28 5.81 5.57 -13.56
CA ILE A 28 5.53 4.13 -13.48
C ILE A 28 6.75 3.37 -12.95
N TYR A 29 7.96 3.70 -13.43
CA TYR A 29 9.19 3.08 -12.95
C TYR A 29 9.44 3.38 -11.47
N GLN A 30 9.18 4.61 -11.03
CA GLN A 30 9.27 5.01 -9.62
C GLN A 30 8.30 4.20 -8.74
N GLU A 31 7.03 4.08 -9.13
CA GLU A 31 6.03 3.30 -8.40
C GLU A 31 6.40 1.82 -8.27
N ILE A 32 6.93 1.21 -9.35
CA ILE A 32 7.41 -0.18 -9.33
C ILE A 32 8.56 -0.35 -8.32
N ARG A 33 9.50 0.59 -8.29
CA ARG A 33 10.63 0.55 -7.35
C ARG A 33 10.16 0.67 -5.90
N GLN A 34 9.28 1.64 -5.62
CA GLN A 34 8.72 1.84 -4.28
C GLN A 34 7.96 0.58 -3.82
N THR A 35 7.15 -0.01 -4.70
CA THR A 35 6.43 -1.26 -4.42
C THR A 35 7.38 -2.41 -4.09
N LYS A 36 8.51 -2.53 -4.80
CA LYS A 36 9.54 -3.55 -4.52
C LYS A 36 10.19 -3.34 -3.15
N GLU A 37 10.53 -2.10 -2.81
CA GLU A 37 11.11 -1.75 -1.51
C GLU A 37 10.13 -2.10 -0.37
N LEU A 38 8.84 -1.82 -0.52
CA LEU A 38 7.82 -2.23 0.44
C LEU A 38 7.70 -3.75 0.57
N TYR A 39 7.71 -4.48 -0.56
CA TYR A 39 7.67 -5.94 -0.54
C TYR A 39 8.84 -6.52 0.26
N GLN A 40 10.05 -5.98 0.09
CA GLN A 40 11.22 -6.42 0.86
C GLN A 40 11.04 -6.16 2.36
N LEU A 41 10.50 -5.01 2.75
CA LEU A 41 10.20 -4.71 4.15
C LEU A 41 9.11 -5.63 4.73
N MET A 42 8.09 -5.98 3.94
CA MET A 42 7.07 -6.95 4.35
C MET A 42 7.65 -8.36 4.54
N VAL A 43 8.54 -8.81 3.64
CA VAL A 43 9.21 -10.12 3.77
C VAL A 43 10.13 -10.14 4.99
N LYS A 44 10.90 -9.07 5.21
CA LYS A 44 11.75 -8.92 6.39
C LYS A 44 10.94 -9.01 7.69
N TRP A 45 9.85 -8.23 7.77
CA TRP A 45 8.96 -8.25 8.94
C TRP A 45 8.26 -9.60 9.11
N GLY A 46 7.78 -10.21 8.04
CA GLY A 46 7.13 -11.52 8.06
C GLY A 46 8.07 -12.68 8.45
N SER A 47 9.39 -12.49 8.30
CA SER A 47 10.42 -13.45 8.73
C SER A 47 10.77 -13.32 10.22
N GLY A 48 10.13 -12.39 10.94
CA GLY A 48 10.34 -12.17 12.38
C GLY A 48 11.43 -11.14 12.71
N GLU A 49 12.02 -10.48 11.71
CA GLU A 49 13.01 -9.42 11.93
C GLU A 49 12.36 -8.09 12.30
N THR A 50 13.03 -7.31 13.16
CA THR A 50 12.57 -5.98 13.55
C THR A 50 12.90 -4.94 12.48
N LEU A 51 11.91 -4.11 12.14
CA LEU A 51 12.10 -2.97 11.25
C LEU A 51 12.69 -1.78 12.02
N THR A 52 13.62 -1.06 11.42
CA THR A 52 14.16 0.19 11.99
C THR A 52 13.08 1.29 11.99
N PRO A 53 13.24 2.37 12.77
CA PRO A 53 12.31 3.50 12.76
C PRO A 53 12.08 4.09 11.36
N GLU A 54 13.12 4.16 10.54
CA GLU A 54 13.08 4.66 9.16
C GLU A 54 12.29 3.72 8.24
N GLU A 55 12.51 2.41 8.36
CA GLU A 55 11.78 1.39 7.59
C GLU A 55 10.29 1.38 7.96
N LYS A 56 9.96 1.53 9.25
CA LYS A 56 8.57 1.67 9.71
C LYS A 56 7.90 2.91 9.11
N ALA A 57 8.62 4.03 9.03
CA ALA A 57 8.11 5.24 8.40
C ALA A 57 7.83 5.04 6.90
N LEU A 58 8.71 4.30 6.20
CA LEU A 58 8.52 3.97 4.78
C LEU A 58 7.27 3.11 4.56
N VAL A 59 7.08 2.06 5.36
CA VAL A 59 5.89 1.19 5.30
C VAL A 59 4.62 2.00 5.53
N LYS A 60 4.61 2.88 6.53
CA LYS A 60 3.47 3.75 6.83
C LYS A 60 3.13 4.68 5.65
N SER A 61 4.14 5.29 5.02
CA SER A 61 3.94 6.15 3.86
C SER A 61 3.29 5.40 2.70
N GLN A 62 3.76 4.20 2.39
CA GLN A 62 3.22 3.43 1.27
C GLN A 62 1.81 2.90 1.53
N LEU A 63 1.47 2.53 2.77
CA LEU A 63 0.09 2.21 3.14
C LEU A 63 -0.86 3.40 2.93
N LEU A 64 -0.42 4.62 3.25
CA LEU A 64 -1.20 5.83 2.99
C LEU A 64 -1.41 6.06 1.49
N ASP A 65 -0.42 5.78 0.65
CA ASP A 65 -0.55 5.94 -0.80
C ASP A 65 -1.49 4.90 -1.42
N ILE A 66 -1.58 3.68 -0.85
CA ILE A 66 -2.61 2.70 -1.21
C ILE A 66 -4.02 3.24 -0.88
N CYS A 67 -4.20 3.85 0.30
CA CYS A 67 -5.47 4.48 0.67
C CYS A 67 -5.84 5.66 -0.24
N LYS A 68 -4.86 6.42 -0.77
CA LYS A 68 -5.10 7.47 -1.76
C LYS A 68 -5.47 6.91 -3.13
N THR A 69 -4.87 5.78 -3.50
CA THR A 69 -5.13 5.10 -4.79
C THR A 69 -6.49 4.41 -4.80
N VAL A 70 -6.94 3.90 -3.65
CA VAL A 70 -8.25 3.25 -3.49
C VAL A 70 -9.07 3.98 -2.41
N PRO A 71 -9.76 5.09 -2.74
CA PRO A 71 -10.50 5.90 -1.77
C PRO A 71 -11.56 5.12 -0.99
N ALA A 72 -12.17 4.11 -1.62
CA ALA A 72 -13.15 3.23 -0.95
C ALA A 72 -12.56 2.52 0.28
N LEU A 73 -11.29 2.10 0.23
CA LEU A 73 -10.60 1.48 1.37
C LEU A 73 -10.49 2.45 2.55
N ALA A 74 -10.11 3.71 2.27
CA ALA A 74 -10.03 4.75 3.28
C ALA A 74 -11.41 5.03 3.91
N ILE A 75 -12.45 5.13 3.08
CA ILE A 75 -13.83 5.35 3.54
C ILE A 75 -14.34 4.18 4.38
N PHE A 76 -14.00 2.93 4.05
CA PHE A 76 -14.34 1.78 4.89
C PHE A 76 -13.59 1.82 6.24
N MET A 77 -12.34 2.27 6.25
CA MET A 77 -11.54 2.38 7.47
C MET A 77 -12.02 3.47 8.45
N VAL A 78 -12.72 4.52 7.98
CA VAL A 78 -13.17 5.61 8.84
C VAL A 78 -14.26 5.18 9.84
N PRO A 79 -15.37 4.53 9.43
CA PRO A 79 -16.38 4.01 10.35
C PRO A 79 -16.16 2.55 10.76
N PHE A 80 -15.55 1.71 9.91
CA PHE A 80 -15.32 0.29 10.21
C PHE A 80 -13.88 -0.02 10.62
N GLY A 81 -12.97 0.95 10.71
CA GLY A 81 -11.55 0.68 10.97
C GLY A 81 -11.25 -0.03 12.28
N SER A 82 -11.93 0.32 13.37
CA SER A 82 -11.74 -0.33 14.68
C SER A 82 -12.30 -1.75 14.71
N VAL A 83 -13.47 -1.98 14.10
CA VAL A 83 -14.09 -3.30 13.97
C VAL A 83 -13.28 -4.19 13.04
N LEU A 84 -12.83 -3.64 11.90
CA LEU A 84 -11.97 -4.31 10.93
C LEU A 84 -10.61 -4.66 11.57
N LEU A 85 -10.02 -3.75 12.35
CA LEU A 85 -8.77 -3.98 13.07
C LEU A 85 -8.93 -5.07 14.14
N ALA A 86 -10.04 -5.08 14.90
CA ALA A 86 -10.34 -6.12 15.88
C ALA A 86 -10.49 -7.51 15.24
N ILE A 87 -11.12 -7.59 14.06
CA ILE A 87 -11.23 -8.83 13.28
C ILE A 87 -9.84 -9.25 12.76
N LEU A 88 -9.07 -8.34 12.19
CA LEU A 88 -7.71 -8.60 11.70
C LEU A 88 -6.80 -9.14 12.81
N ILE A 89 -6.80 -8.53 14.00
CA ILE A 89 -6.02 -8.98 15.16
C ILE A 89 -6.43 -10.40 15.59
N LYS A 90 -7.72 -10.75 15.49
CA LYS A 90 -8.23 -12.06 15.89
C LYS A 90 -7.93 -13.17 14.87
N PHE A 91 -7.73 -12.83 13.59
CA PHE A 91 -7.51 -13.80 12.51
C PHE A 91 -6.07 -13.86 11.99
N LEU A 92 -5.22 -12.85 12.25
CA LEU A 92 -3.80 -12.89 11.87
C LEU A 92 -2.94 -13.43 13.04
N PRO A 93 -2.05 -14.40 12.80
CA PRO A 93 -1.17 -14.97 13.84
C PRO A 93 0.04 -14.09 14.22
N PHE A 94 0.07 -12.81 13.80
CA PHE A 94 1.18 -11.89 14.05
C PHE A 94 0.69 -10.54 14.58
N ASN A 95 1.42 -9.96 15.53
CA ASN A 95 1.02 -8.72 16.22
C ASN A 95 1.19 -7.50 15.29
N ILE A 96 0.09 -7.16 14.60
CA ILE A 96 -0.06 -6.05 13.64
C ILE A 96 -0.15 -4.68 14.34
N LEU A 97 -0.27 -4.64 15.67
CA LEU A 97 -0.45 -3.39 16.40
C LEU A 97 0.78 -2.48 16.18
N PRO A 98 0.62 -1.29 15.57
CA PRO A 98 1.76 -0.39 15.35
C PRO A 98 2.38 -0.03 16.70
N THR A 99 3.70 0.05 16.77
CA THR A 99 4.44 0.24 18.04
C THR A 99 3.93 1.45 18.86
N ALA A 100 3.42 2.50 18.21
CA ALA A 100 2.85 3.68 18.88
C ALA A 100 1.54 3.43 19.65
N PHE A 101 0.91 2.28 19.46
CA PHE A 101 -0.31 1.85 20.16
C PHE A 101 -0.03 0.69 21.13
N GLN A 102 1.24 0.29 21.28
CA GLN A 102 1.65 -0.63 22.32
C GLN A 102 1.84 0.22 23.58
N ASP A 103 1.08 -0.07 24.64
CA ASP A 103 1.28 0.56 25.94
C ASP A 103 2.68 0.15 26.44
N THR A 104 3.64 1.08 26.39
CA THR A 104 4.95 0.86 27.00
C THR A 104 4.75 0.90 28.51
N ASP A 105 4.76 -0.25 29.17
CA ASP A 105 4.81 -0.35 30.64
C ASP A 105 6.18 0.14 31.16
N GLU A 106 6.46 1.44 31.02
CA GLU A 106 7.67 2.09 31.53
C GLU A 106 7.57 2.44 33.03
N SER A 107 6.78 1.68 33.80
CA SER A 107 6.64 1.90 35.24
C SER A 107 6.82 0.64 36.08
N LYS A 108 7.96 -0.05 35.93
CA LYS A 108 8.51 -0.95 36.97
C LYS A 108 9.99 -1.30 36.76
N SER A 109 10.84 -0.27 36.71
CA SER A 109 12.28 -0.43 36.96
C SER A 109 12.78 0.78 37.77
N SER A 110 12.30 0.86 39.00
CA SER A 110 12.94 1.61 40.08
C SER A 110 12.48 0.98 41.41
N ARG A 111 13.01 -0.20 41.69
CA ARG A 111 13.28 -0.71 43.03
C ARG A 111 14.35 -1.78 42.96
#